data_AF-A0A0B4U7F3-F1
#
_entry.id   AF-A0A0B4U7F3-F1
#
_cell.length_a   1.000
_cell.length_b   1.000
_cell.length_c   1.000
_cell.angle_alpha   90.00
_cell.angle_beta   90.00
_cell.angle_gamma   90.00
#
_symmetry.space_group_name_H-M   'P 1'
#
loop_
_entity.id
_entity.type
_entity.pdbx_description
1 polymer ?
#
loop_
_entity_poly.entity_id
_entity_poly.type
_entity_poly.pdbx_seq_one_letter_code
_entity_poly.pdbx_strand_id
1 'polypeptide(L)'
;TESEFYKELINLDMKYAAKYQKLYDQRLDIISGKFDPPKQEAKWKEAVDDENGKGDHTHDQTLNQDLSDQSIGIPSFWLEVLRSVDVIDRLIQEHDVPILRKVINVTEKCNNEDSFTIEFHFERNDYFTNEILTKKYFIKIEPNKKTPFQYDGPIIYKSEGCSINWKENMNPTVESVKKISKNDANKMIFKNVPRKSFFHFFNPPAVQNADSIDNDMKKALNIDYDLGLMFRSRIIPR
;
A
#
# COMPACT_ATOMS: atom_id res chain seq x y z
N THR A 1 -6.95 -24.36 -22.88
CA THR A 1 -6.05 -24.81 -21.80
C THR A 1 -6.33 -24.00 -20.55
N GLU A 2 -5.81 -24.40 -19.39
CA GLU A 2 -5.98 -23.62 -18.16
C GLU A 2 -5.41 -22.18 -18.29
N SER A 3 -4.31 -22.00 -19.03
CA SER A 3 -3.77 -20.66 -19.30
C SER A 3 -4.68 -19.79 -20.16
N GLU A 4 -5.40 -20.35 -21.14
CA GLU A 4 -6.42 -19.62 -21.91
C GLU A 4 -7.57 -19.15 -21.02
N PHE A 5 -8.04 -19.99 -20.10
CA PHE A 5 -9.06 -19.62 -19.12
C PHE A 5 -8.64 -18.40 -18.29
N TYR A 6 -7.39 -18.37 -17.78
CA TYR A 6 -6.91 -17.21 -17.02
C TYR A 6 -6.73 -15.95 -17.86
N LYS A 7 -6.36 -16.07 -19.14
CA LYS A 7 -6.33 -14.92 -20.06
C LYS A 7 -7.72 -14.34 -20.28
N GLU A 8 -8.74 -15.19 -20.45
CA GLU A 8 -10.13 -14.73 -20.55
C GLU A 8 -10.60 -14.06 -19.26
N LEU A 9 -10.22 -14.61 -18.10
CA LEU A 9 -10.52 -14.01 -16.79
C LEU A 9 -9.88 -12.63 -16.64
N ILE A 10 -8.61 -12.45 -17.02
CA ILE A 10 -7.92 -11.16 -16.98
C ILE A 10 -8.59 -10.14 -17.91
N ASN A 11 -9.00 -10.57 -19.11
CA ASN A 11 -9.77 -9.73 -20.03
C ASN A 11 -11.13 -9.32 -19.45
N LEU A 12 -11.77 -10.23 -18.70
CA LEU A 12 -12.98 -9.92 -17.96
C LEU A 12 -12.72 -8.90 -16.84
N ASP A 13 -11.67 -9.09 -16.05
CA ASP A 13 -11.26 -8.16 -15.00
C ASP A 13 -11.02 -6.76 -15.57
N MET A 14 -10.29 -6.64 -16.68
CA MET A 14 -10.06 -5.36 -17.35
C MET A 14 -11.37 -4.71 -17.82
N LYS A 15 -12.30 -5.49 -18.36
CA LYS A 15 -13.62 -5.00 -18.79
C LYS A 15 -14.44 -4.45 -17.61
N TYR A 16 -14.38 -5.11 -16.45
CA TYR A 16 -15.10 -4.65 -15.26
C TYR A 16 -14.37 -3.55 -14.50
N ALA A 17 -13.04 -3.47 -14.58
CA ALA A 17 -12.25 -2.37 -14.01
C ALA A 17 -12.76 -1.01 -14.52
N ALA A 18 -13.04 -0.89 -15.83
CA ALA A 18 -13.62 0.32 -16.40
C ALA A 18 -15.01 0.68 -15.84
N LYS A 19 -15.79 -0.31 -15.39
CA LYS A 19 -17.09 -0.08 -14.75
C LYS A 19 -16.90 0.36 -13.29
N TYR A 20 -15.97 -0.26 -12.57
CA TYR A 20 -15.65 0.09 -11.20
C TYR A 20 -14.98 1.46 -11.08
N GLN A 21 -14.27 1.90 -12.11
CA GLN A 21 -13.62 3.21 -12.13
C GLN A 21 -14.59 4.34 -11.76
N LYS A 22 -15.82 4.32 -12.28
CA LYS A 22 -16.85 5.32 -11.95
C LYS A 22 -17.17 5.36 -10.45
N LEU A 23 -17.20 4.21 -9.80
CA LEU A 23 -17.44 4.11 -8.35
C LEU A 23 -16.22 4.58 -7.57
N TYR A 24 -15.01 4.30 -8.04
CA TYR A 24 -13.77 4.78 -7.41
C TYR A 24 -13.61 6.30 -7.54
N ASP A 25 -14.00 6.88 -8.68
CA ASP A 25 -14.01 8.32 -8.89
C ASP A 25 -15.02 8.99 -7.93
N GLN A 26 -16.22 8.43 -7.80
CA GLN A 26 -17.22 8.89 -6.82
C GLN A 26 -16.71 8.78 -5.38
N ARG A 27 -16.05 7.66 -5.03
CA ARG A 27 -15.42 7.48 -3.72
C ARG A 27 -14.38 8.58 -3.47
N LEU A 28 -13.54 8.90 -4.46
CA LEU A 28 -12.55 9.97 -4.35
C LEU A 28 -13.21 11.34 -4.15
N ASP A 29 -14.29 11.64 -4.87
CA ASP A 29 -15.00 12.91 -4.72
C ASP A 29 -15.61 13.06 -3.32
N ILE A 30 -16.10 11.97 -2.73
CA ILE A 30 -16.60 11.94 -1.34
C ILE A 30 -15.43 12.12 -0.35
N ILE A 31 -14.37 11.32 -0.47
CA ILE A 31 -13.21 11.37 0.44
C ILE A 31 -12.57 12.76 0.42
N SER A 32 -12.48 13.39 -0.76
CA SER A 32 -11.89 14.73 -0.91
C SER A 32 -12.85 15.87 -0.56
N GLY A 33 -14.12 15.58 -0.27
CA GLY A 33 -15.15 16.59 0.05
C GLY A 33 -15.63 17.41 -1.15
N LYS A 34 -15.34 16.97 -2.39
CA LYS A 34 -15.90 17.59 -3.61
C LYS A 34 -17.39 17.29 -3.78
N PHE A 35 -17.83 16.15 -3.25
CA PHE A 35 -19.22 15.74 -3.24
C PHE A 35 -19.62 15.33 -1.82
N ASP A 36 -20.58 16.04 -1.25
CA ASP A 36 -21.20 15.68 0.04
C ASP A 36 -22.49 14.88 -0.23
N PRO A 37 -22.52 13.58 0.09
CA PRO A 37 -23.70 12.76 -0.12
C PRO A 37 -24.91 13.29 0.66
N PRO A 38 -26.13 13.20 0.10
CA PRO A 38 -27.33 13.58 0.84
C PRO A 38 -27.46 12.73 2.11
N LYS A 39 -27.95 13.36 3.20
CA LYS A 39 -28.22 12.63 4.46
C LYS A 39 -29.13 11.44 4.18
N GLN A 40 -28.67 10.25 4.55
CA GLN A 40 -29.40 8.99 4.42
C GLN A 40 -29.36 8.28 5.78
N GLU A 41 -30.45 7.61 6.14
CA GLU A 41 -30.43 6.72 7.30
C GLU A 41 -29.47 5.56 7.03
N ALA A 42 -28.58 5.28 8.00
CA ALA A 42 -27.64 4.18 7.91
C ALA A 42 -28.41 2.86 7.77
N LYS A 43 -28.34 2.23 6.59
CA LYS A 43 -28.91 0.88 6.34
C LYS A 43 -27.88 -0.24 6.50
N TRP A 44 -26.75 0.07 7.12
CA TRP A 44 -25.68 -0.88 7.36
C TRP A 44 -25.99 -1.66 8.63
N LYS A 45 -25.70 -2.95 8.67
CA LYS A 45 -25.67 -3.68 9.94
C LYS A 45 -24.51 -3.10 10.73
N GLU A 46 -24.77 -2.57 11.92
CA GLU A 46 -23.71 -2.20 12.86
C GLU A 46 -22.74 -3.38 12.97
N ALA A 47 -21.45 -3.12 12.79
CA ALA A 47 -20.43 -4.14 12.95
C ALA A 47 -20.54 -4.67 14.39
N VAL A 48 -20.61 -5.99 14.55
CA VAL A 48 -20.52 -6.59 15.87
C VAL A 48 -19.13 -6.25 16.39
N ASP A 49 -19.03 -5.57 17.54
CA ASP A 49 -17.74 -5.25 18.15
C ASP A 49 -16.89 -6.52 18.22
N ASP A 50 -15.75 -6.51 17.52
CA ASP A 50 -14.74 -7.54 17.71
C ASP A 50 -14.06 -7.26 19.05
N GLU A 51 -14.48 -7.95 20.10
CA GLU A 51 -13.93 -7.81 21.47
C GLU A 51 -12.40 -8.01 21.52
N ASN A 52 -11.77 -8.56 20.47
CA ASN A 52 -10.32 -8.75 20.36
C ASN A 52 -9.59 -7.70 19.49
N GLY A 53 -10.30 -6.79 18.83
CA GLY A 53 -9.73 -5.76 17.97
C GLY A 53 -9.14 -4.60 18.78
N LYS A 54 -7.80 -4.56 18.93
CA LYS A 54 -7.09 -3.40 19.50
C LYS A 54 -6.95 -2.28 18.47
N GLY A 55 -8.07 -1.68 18.05
CA GLY A 55 -8.03 -0.39 17.35
C GLY A 55 -7.61 0.74 18.31
N ASP A 56 -6.96 1.80 17.80
CA ASP A 56 -6.60 3.00 18.57
C ASP A 56 -7.85 3.71 19.17
N HIS A 57 -9.05 3.42 18.66
CA HIS A 57 -10.32 4.01 19.07
C HIS A 57 -11.44 2.97 19.13
N THR A 58 -12.26 2.99 20.19
CA THR A 58 -13.53 2.23 20.22
C THR A 58 -14.57 2.87 19.29
N HIS A 59 -15.59 2.10 18.88
CA HIS A 59 -16.70 2.60 18.05
C HIS A 59 -17.35 3.87 18.66
N ASP A 60 -17.53 3.88 19.99
CA ASP A 60 -18.03 5.03 20.73
C ASP A 60 -17.07 6.23 20.74
N GLN A 61 -15.76 6.01 20.69
CA GLN A 61 -14.77 7.10 20.64
C GLN A 61 -14.72 7.76 19.25
N THR A 62 -14.98 7.01 18.17
CA THR A 62 -15.04 7.55 16.80
C THR A 62 -16.34 8.31 16.54
N LEU A 63 -17.47 7.86 17.09
CA LEU A 63 -18.76 8.57 17.00
C LEU A 63 -18.80 9.89 17.80
N ASN A 64 -18.03 9.98 18.89
CA ASN A 64 -17.97 11.17 19.76
C ASN A 64 -16.81 12.11 19.46
N GLN A 65 -16.06 11.90 18.38
CA GLN A 65 -15.14 12.94 17.92
C GLN A 65 -15.96 14.13 17.43
N ASP A 66 -15.81 15.28 18.10
CA ASP A 66 -16.27 16.58 17.59
C ASP A 66 -15.57 16.81 16.24
N LEU A 67 -16.20 16.32 15.17
CA LEU A 67 -15.90 16.73 13.81
C LEU A 67 -16.26 18.21 13.77
N SER A 68 -15.26 19.07 13.95
CA SER A 68 -15.45 20.51 13.76
C SER A 68 -16.13 20.71 12.40
N ASP A 69 -17.14 21.57 12.32
CA ASP A 69 -17.90 21.92 11.08
C ASP A 69 -17.02 22.39 9.89
N GLN A 70 -15.68 22.42 10.05
CA GLN A 70 -14.68 22.82 9.07
C GLN A 70 -13.93 21.65 8.41
N SER A 71 -14.13 20.40 8.83
CA SER A 71 -13.48 19.26 8.18
C SER A 71 -14.05 19.03 6.78
N ILE A 72 -13.19 19.10 5.76
CA ILE A 72 -13.56 18.85 4.36
C ILE A 72 -13.35 17.36 4.04
N GLY A 73 -14.38 16.70 3.53
CA GLY A 73 -14.32 15.30 3.11
C GLY A 73 -14.16 14.31 4.28
N ILE A 74 -13.40 13.23 4.06
CA ILE A 74 -13.11 12.20 5.07
C ILE A 74 -11.59 12.19 5.33
N PRO A 75 -11.11 12.94 6.33
CA PRO A 75 -9.69 13.03 6.64
C PRO A 75 -9.09 11.66 6.97
N SER A 76 -7.85 11.43 6.55
CA SER A 76 -7.08 10.20 6.83
C SER A 76 -7.75 8.89 6.38
N PHE A 77 -8.73 8.94 5.48
CA PHE A 77 -9.47 7.75 5.00
C PHE A 77 -8.55 6.57 4.67
N TRP A 78 -7.53 6.77 3.83
CA TRP A 78 -6.63 5.70 3.43
C TRP A 78 -5.71 5.22 4.54
N LEU A 79 -5.30 6.10 5.47
CA LEU A 79 -4.54 5.66 6.63
C LEU A 79 -5.39 4.71 7.49
N GLU A 80 -6.64 5.06 7.77
CA GLU A 80 -7.53 4.20 8.57
C GLU A 80 -7.85 2.89 7.85
N VAL A 81 -8.05 2.92 6.53
CA VAL A 81 -8.20 1.70 5.71
C VAL A 81 -6.95 0.81 5.81
N LEU A 82 -5.75 1.39 5.70
CA LEU A 82 -4.49 0.63 5.80
C LEU A 82 -4.29 0.03 7.20
N ARG A 83 -4.63 0.79 8.26
CA ARG A 83 -4.55 0.33 9.66
C ARG A 83 -5.58 -0.75 10.00
N SER A 84 -6.72 -0.78 9.32
CA SER A 84 -7.73 -1.84 9.49
C SER A 84 -7.25 -3.22 9.02
N VAL A 85 -6.11 -3.28 8.32
CA VAL A 85 -5.54 -4.52 7.78
C VAL A 85 -4.32 -4.91 8.61
N ASP A 86 -4.48 -5.91 9.48
CA ASP A 86 -3.45 -6.37 10.45
C ASP A 86 -2.02 -6.46 9.92
N VAL A 87 -1.85 -7.05 8.73
CA VAL A 87 -0.52 -7.25 8.15
C VAL A 87 0.11 -5.93 7.71
N ILE A 88 -0.69 -4.96 7.25
CA ILE A 88 -0.23 -3.64 6.85
C ILE A 88 0.02 -2.77 8.08
N ASP A 89 -0.87 -2.81 9.07
CA ASP A 89 -0.73 -2.05 10.31
C ASP A 89 0.60 -2.35 11.02
N ARG A 90 1.00 -3.62 11.07
CA ARG A 90 2.32 -4.05 11.59
C ARG A 90 3.53 -3.48 10.85
N LEU A 91 3.35 -3.03 9.60
CA LEU A 91 4.40 -2.38 8.81
C LEU A 91 4.45 -0.87 9.06
N ILE A 92 3.32 -0.26 9.43
CA ILE A 92 3.22 1.18 9.71
C ILE A 92 3.88 1.48 11.04
N GLN A 93 4.88 2.36 11.03
CA GLN A 93 5.51 2.88 12.24
C GLN A 93 4.95 4.26 12.58
N GLU A 94 5.11 4.70 13.83
CA GLU A 94 4.61 6.00 14.31
C GLU A 94 5.05 7.18 13.42
N HIS A 95 6.28 7.15 12.93
CA HIS A 95 6.84 8.19 12.06
C HIS A 95 6.33 8.13 10.61
N ASP A 96 5.71 7.03 10.19
CA ASP A 96 5.07 6.92 8.87
C ASP A 96 3.69 7.57 8.86
N VAL A 97 3.00 7.59 10.01
CA VAL A 97 1.62 8.05 10.17
C VAL A 97 1.40 9.45 9.59
N PRO A 98 2.21 10.49 9.91
CA PRO A 98 2.01 11.82 9.35
C PRO A 98 2.12 11.89 7.82
N ILE A 99 2.92 10.99 7.24
CA ILE A 99 3.14 10.89 5.80
C ILE A 99 1.97 10.16 5.14
N LEU A 100 1.49 9.07 5.75
CA LEU A 100 0.35 8.31 5.27
C LEU A 100 -0.98 9.08 5.38
N ARG A 101 -1.10 10.04 6.31
CA ARG A 101 -2.22 11.01 6.33
C ARG A 101 -2.31 11.85 5.06
N LYS A 102 -1.22 11.96 4.30
CA LYS A 102 -1.15 12.69 3.03
C LYS A 102 -1.61 11.86 1.83
N VAL A 103 -1.96 10.58 2.02
CA VAL A 103 -2.53 9.74 0.96
C VAL A 103 -3.97 10.17 0.68
N ILE A 104 -4.20 10.68 -0.53
CA ILE A 104 -5.54 11.11 -0.99
C ILE A 104 -6.24 10.02 -1.79
N ASN A 105 -5.49 9.13 -2.45
CA ASN A 105 -6.05 8.03 -3.22
C ASN A 105 -5.09 6.84 -3.29
N VAL A 106 -5.64 5.62 -3.34
CA VAL A 106 -4.90 4.42 -3.72
C VAL A 106 -5.64 3.76 -4.87
N THR A 107 -4.96 3.63 -6.00
CA THR A 107 -5.55 3.10 -7.24
C THR A 107 -4.74 1.95 -7.80
N GLU A 108 -5.39 1.14 -8.61
CA GLU A 108 -4.73 0.15 -9.44
C GLU A 108 -4.72 0.62 -10.90
N LYS A 109 -3.60 0.42 -11.58
CA LYS A 109 -3.50 0.49 -13.05
C LYS A 109 -3.11 -0.86 -13.63
N CYS A 110 -3.94 -1.37 -14.53
CA CYS A 110 -3.66 -2.52 -15.38
C CYS A 110 -3.35 -2.02 -16.79
N ASN A 111 -2.06 -1.80 -17.09
CA ASN A 111 -1.65 -1.30 -18.42
C ASN A 111 -1.54 -2.43 -19.46
N ASN A 112 -1.47 -3.68 -19.00
CA ASN A 112 -1.25 -4.87 -19.81
C ASN A 112 -1.71 -6.14 -19.04
N GLU A 113 -1.86 -7.26 -19.75
CA GLU A 113 -2.35 -8.53 -19.17
C GLU A 113 -1.38 -9.15 -18.16
N ASP A 114 -0.09 -8.82 -18.23
CA ASP A 114 1.00 -9.45 -17.48
C ASP A 114 1.51 -8.62 -16.28
N SER A 115 0.88 -7.48 -15.96
CA SER A 115 1.25 -6.72 -14.77
C SER A 115 0.14 -5.81 -14.27
N PHE A 116 0.23 -5.45 -12.98
CA PHE A 116 -0.57 -4.39 -12.40
C PHE A 116 0.30 -3.49 -11.53
N THR A 117 -0.11 -2.23 -11.39
CA THR A 117 0.59 -1.22 -10.60
C THR A 117 -0.35 -0.63 -9.57
N ILE A 118 0.05 -0.69 -8.31
CA ILE A 118 -0.61 0.06 -7.23
C ILE A 118 0.01 1.44 -7.19
N GLU A 119 -0.83 2.47 -7.17
CA GLU A 119 -0.43 3.86 -7.11
C GLU A 119 -0.99 4.49 -5.85
N PHE A 120 -0.11 5.03 -5.02
CA PHE A 120 -0.45 5.84 -3.86
C PHE A 120 -0.32 7.31 -4.28
N HIS A 121 -1.43 8.01 -4.35
CA HIS A 121 -1.52 9.42 -4.68
C HIS A 121 -1.43 10.22 -3.40
N PHE A 122 -0.48 11.16 -3.35
CA PHE A 122 -0.26 12.02 -2.21
C PHE A 122 -0.64 13.45 -2.54
N GLU A 123 -1.24 14.14 -1.58
CA GLU A 123 -1.27 15.61 -1.65
C GLU A 123 0.16 16.17 -1.53
N ARG A 124 0.33 17.42 -1.99
CA ARG A 124 1.59 18.14 -1.80
C ARG A 124 1.92 18.17 -0.30
N ASN A 125 3.11 17.69 0.04
CA ASN A 125 3.50 17.48 1.43
C ASN A 125 4.96 17.89 1.66
N ASP A 126 5.39 17.85 2.93
CA ASP A 126 6.72 18.27 3.36
C ASP A 126 7.77 17.17 3.34
N TYR A 127 7.38 15.93 3.01
CA TYR A 127 8.25 14.76 3.15
C TYR A 127 9.01 14.40 1.88
N PHE A 128 8.35 14.44 0.73
CA PHE A 128 8.94 14.14 -0.57
C PHE A 128 8.30 14.96 -1.69
N THR A 129 8.88 14.94 -2.89
CA THR A 129 8.37 15.67 -4.05
C THR A 129 7.49 14.84 -4.99
N ASN A 130 7.49 13.51 -4.86
CA ASN A 130 6.62 12.64 -5.64
C ASN A 130 5.14 12.96 -5.37
N GLU A 131 4.34 13.07 -6.44
CA GLU A 131 2.88 13.12 -6.32
C GLU A 131 2.28 11.71 -6.23
N ILE A 132 2.95 10.73 -6.85
CA ILE A 132 2.51 9.34 -6.90
C ILE A 132 3.69 8.43 -6.56
N LEU A 133 3.50 7.53 -5.59
CA LEU A 133 4.39 6.41 -5.32
C LEU A 133 3.81 5.14 -5.94
N THR A 134 4.60 4.41 -6.70
CA THR A 134 4.15 3.25 -7.46
C THR A 134 4.81 1.96 -6.98
N LYS A 135 4.03 0.89 -7.01
CA LYS A 135 4.49 -0.48 -6.80
C LYS A 135 3.89 -1.38 -7.88
N LYS A 136 4.75 -1.90 -8.75
CA LYS A 136 4.39 -2.74 -9.89
C LYS A 136 4.65 -4.21 -9.58
N TYR A 137 3.72 -5.07 -9.99
CA TYR A 137 3.81 -6.52 -9.87
C TYR A 137 3.65 -7.16 -11.24
N PHE A 138 4.55 -8.08 -11.58
CA PHE A 138 4.53 -8.81 -12.85
C PHE A 138 3.98 -10.22 -12.62
N ILE A 139 3.01 -10.58 -13.44
CA ILE A 139 2.25 -11.82 -13.38
C ILE A 139 2.71 -12.74 -14.51
N LYS A 140 2.97 -14.00 -14.17
CA LYS A 140 3.21 -15.07 -15.13
C LYS A 140 1.93 -15.91 -15.24
N ILE A 141 1.32 -15.86 -16.42
CA ILE A 141 0.07 -16.59 -16.72
C ILE A 141 0.38 -17.98 -17.30
N GLU A 142 1.47 -18.15 -18.04
CA GLU A 142 1.74 -19.43 -18.70
C GLU A 142 2.42 -20.46 -17.76
N PRO A 143 2.02 -21.74 -17.83
CA PRO A 143 2.66 -22.82 -17.10
C PRO A 143 4.16 -22.89 -17.34
N ASN A 144 4.92 -23.30 -16.31
CA ASN A 144 6.34 -23.57 -16.48
C ASN A 144 6.53 -24.84 -17.32
N LYS A 145 7.16 -24.71 -18.49
CA LYS A 145 7.46 -25.85 -19.38
C LYS A 145 8.25 -26.97 -18.70
N LYS A 146 9.07 -26.66 -17.68
CA LYS A 146 9.86 -27.65 -16.93
C LYS A 146 9.04 -28.35 -15.84
N THR A 147 8.01 -27.70 -15.30
CA THR A 147 7.19 -28.22 -14.21
C THR A 147 5.69 -27.91 -14.43
N PRO A 148 5.10 -28.40 -15.55
CA PRO A 148 3.76 -28.00 -15.96
C PRO A 148 2.65 -28.43 -14.98
N PHE A 149 2.86 -29.52 -14.22
CA PHE A 149 1.91 -30.02 -13.23
C PHE A 149 1.92 -29.25 -11.90
N GLN A 150 2.79 -28.26 -11.74
CA GLN A 150 2.82 -27.35 -10.58
C GLN A 150 2.13 -26.02 -10.88
N TYR A 151 1.37 -25.95 -11.97
CA TYR A 151 0.65 -24.74 -12.35
C TYR A 151 -0.68 -24.68 -11.61
N ASP A 152 -0.81 -23.73 -10.70
CA ASP A 152 -2.03 -23.45 -9.92
C ASP A 152 -2.64 -22.09 -10.31
N GLY A 153 -2.36 -21.62 -11.53
CA GLY A 153 -2.81 -20.33 -12.05
C GLY A 153 -1.75 -19.23 -12.12
N PRO A 154 -2.16 -17.97 -12.36
CA PRO A 154 -1.26 -16.84 -12.52
C PRO A 154 -0.55 -16.52 -11.21
N ILE A 155 0.78 -16.38 -11.27
CA ILE A 155 1.60 -16.07 -10.10
C ILE A 155 2.36 -14.77 -10.29
N ILE A 156 2.52 -14.00 -9.22
CA ILE A 156 3.47 -12.90 -9.19
C ILE A 156 4.88 -13.49 -9.13
N TYR A 157 5.76 -13.09 -10.05
CA TYR A 157 7.14 -13.57 -10.09
C TYR A 157 8.18 -12.48 -9.88
N LYS A 158 7.76 -11.21 -9.95
CA LYS A 158 8.62 -10.04 -9.79
C LYS A 158 7.79 -8.86 -9.30
N SER A 159 8.38 -8.02 -8.45
CA SER A 159 7.86 -6.70 -8.12
C SER A 159 8.92 -5.62 -8.32
N GLU A 160 8.47 -4.41 -8.63
CA GLU A 160 9.29 -3.21 -8.80
C GLU A 160 8.63 -2.07 -8.04
N GLY A 161 9.40 -1.41 -7.17
CA GLY A 161 8.94 -0.20 -6.50
C GLY A 161 9.31 1.06 -7.27
N CYS A 162 9.40 2.18 -6.56
CA CYS A 162 9.79 3.46 -7.14
C CYS A 162 10.77 4.20 -6.23
N SER A 163 11.54 5.12 -6.80
CA SER A 163 12.40 5.99 -6.02
C SER A 163 11.57 7.10 -5.36
N ILE A 164 11.70 7.22 -4.04
CA ILE A 164 11.06 8.29 -3.27
C ILE A 164 12.07 9.43 -3.11
N ASN A 165 11.70 10.60 -3.63
CA ASN A 165 12.50 11.81 -3.60
C ASN A 165 12.29 12.55 -2.27
N TRP A 166 12.81 11.95 -1.19
CA TRP A 166 12.75 12.51 0.16
C TRP A 166 13.37 13.91 0.20
N LYS A 167 12.67 14.85 0.84
CA LYS A 167 13.23 16.15 1.20
C LYS A 167 14.27 15.97 2.32
N GLU A 168 15.06 17.01 2.53
CA GLU A 168 16.15 16.98 3.50
C GLU A 168 15.66 16.58 4.90
N ASN A 169 16.29 15.56 5.49
CA ASN A 169 15.96 15.02 6.82
C ASN A 169 14.52 14.46 6.98
N MET A 170 13.80 14.22 5.89
CA MET A 170 12.41 13.73 5.92
C MET A 170 12.26 12.25 5.56
N ASN A 171 13.37 11.52 5.35
CA ASN A 171 13.31 10.10 5.00
C ASN A 171 12.97 9.24 6.24
N PRO A 172 11.76 8.62 6.31
CA PRO A 172 11.36 7.79 7.42
C PRO A 172 12.06 6.43 7.44
N THR A 173 12.73 6.00 6.37
CA THR A 173 13.39 4.69 6.32
C THR A 173 14.75 4.67 7.01
N VAL A 174 15.21 5.83 7.49
CA VAL A 174 16.49 5.98 8.21
C VAL A 174 16.35 6.79 9.49
N GLU A 175 17.25 6.55 10.43
CA GLU A 175 17.43 7.34 11.65
C GLU A 175 18.83 7.95 11.66
N SER A 176 18.96 9.23 12.02
CA SER A 176 20.26 9.89 12.20
C SER A 176 20.79 9.65 13.61
N VAL A 177 21.77 8.76 13.75
CA VAL A 177 22.42 8.49 15.04
C VAL A 177 23.70 9.30 15.18
N LYS A 178 23.91 9.91 16.36
CA LYS A 178 25.17 10.56 16.72
C LYS A 178 26.23 9.49 16.99
N LYS A 179 27.36 9.59 16.30
CA LYS A 179 28.52 8.72 16.50
C LYS A 179 29.78 9.55 16.68
N ILE A 180 30.64 9.14 17.61
CA ILE A 180 31.96 9.75 17.80
C ILE A 180 32.84 9.39 16.59
N SER A 181 33.54 10.39 16.06
CA SER A 181 34.47 10.22 14.93
C SER A 181 35.58 9.25 15.30
N LYS A 182 35.91 8.33 14.38
CA LYS A 182 37.07 7.43 14.55
C LYS A 182 38.41 8.17 14.58
N ASN A 183 38.47 9.36 14.00
CA ASN A 183 39.71 10.13 13.85
C ASN A 183 39.90 11.18 14.96
N ASP A 184 38.83 11.53 15.68
CA ASP A 184 38.86 12.56 16.71
C ASP A 184 37.75 12.29 17.73
N ALA A 185 38.15 11.90 18.95
CA ALA A 185 37.22 11.54 20.01
C ALA A 185 36.32 12.72 20.46
N ASN A 186 36.69 13.96 20.15
CA ASN A 186 35.90 15.15 20.48
C ASN A 186 34.93 15.57 19.36
N LYS A 187 35.01 14.95 18.17
CA LYS A 187 34.15 15.29 17.03
C LYS A 187 33.00 14.31 16.89
N MET A 188 31.76 14.80 17.00
CA MET A 188 30.55 14.01 16.72
C MET A 188 30.17 14.11 15.22
N ILE A 189 29.76 12.98 14.64
CA ILE A 189 29.29 12.86 13.26
C ILE A 189 27.90 12.21 13.30
N PHE A 190 26.97 12.71 12.49
CA PHE A 190 25.67 12.04 12.29
C PHE A 190 25.80 10.98 11.20
N LYS A 191 25.37 9.76 11.50
CA LYS A 191 25.29 8.68 10.52
C LYS A 191 23.83 8.22 10.39
N ASN A 192 23.35 8.11 9.17
CA ASN A 192 22.05 7.51 8.90
C ASN A 192 22.16 5.98 8.99
N VAL A 193 21.27 5.37 9.77
CA VAL A 193 21.11 3.91 9.88
C VAL A 193 19.70 3.53 9.43
N PRO A 194 19.53 2.41 8.70
CA PRO A 194 18.20 1.95 8.32
C PRO A 194 17.32 1.67 9.55
N ARG A 195 16.05 2.05 9.49
CA ARG A 195 15.03 1.73 10.50
C ARG A 195 13.78 1.16 9.84
N LYS A 196 12.93 0.46 10.58
CA LYS A 196 11.65 -0.04 10.05
C LYS A 196 10.78 1.14 9.61
N SER A 197 10.08 0.97 8.50
CA SER A 197 9.14 1.96 7.95
C SER A 197 8.29 1.29 6.88
N PHE A 198 7.00 1.63 6.80
CA PHE A 198 6.08 1.21 5.73
C PHE A 198 6.65 1.48 4.34
N PHE A 199 7.40 2.58 4.17
CA PHE A 199 7.91 3.01 2.86
C PHE A 199 8.97 2.07 2.26
N HIS A 200 9.45 1.07 3.00
CA HIS A 200 10.19 -0.06 2.42
C HIS A 200 9.35 -0.85 1.41
N PHE A 201 8.01 -0.77 1.48
CA PHE A 201 7.11 -1.35 0.50
C PHE A 201 7.43 -0.91 -0.94
N PHE A 202 7.90 0.32 -1.14
CA PHE A 202 8.29 0.86 -2.45
C PHE A 202 9.74 0.54 -2.83
N ASN A 203 10.45 -0.29 -2.06
CA ASN A 203 11.80 -0.73 -2.36
C ASN A 203 11.91 -2.25 -2.15
N PRO A 204 11.24 -3.07 -2.99
CA PRO A 204 11.22 -4.51 -2.83
C PRO A 204 12.63 -5.11 -3.02
N PRO A 205 12.90 -6.29 -2.44
CA PRO A 205 14.19 -6.98 -2.63
C PRO A 205 14.49 -7.24 -4.11
N ALA A 206 15.62 -6.75 -4.61
CA ALA A 206 16.02 -6.99 -5.99
C ALA A 206 16.56 -8.42 -6.18
N VAL A 207 15.83 -9.25 -6.92
CA VAL A 207 16.28 -10.59 -7.31
C VAL A 207 17.19 -10.48 -8.53
N GLN A 208 18.51 -10.51 -8.32
CA GLN A 208 19.48 -10.49 -9.42
C GLN A 208 19.66 -11.86 -10.08
N ASN A 209 19.63 -12.95 -9.30
CA ASN A 209 19.71 -14.33 -9.78
C ASN A 209 18.78 -15.25 -8.96
N ALA A 210 18.10 -16.19 -9.61
CA ALA A 210 17.18 -17.13 -8.95
C ALA A 210 17.91 -18.08 -7.96
N ASP A 211 19.20 -18.34 -8.20
CA ASP A 211 20.03 -19.25 -7.39
C ASP A 211 20.60 -18.58 -6.13
N SER A 212 20.50 -17.25 -6.01
CA SER A 212 21.00 -16.48 -4.85
C SER A 212 19.91 -16.12 -3.84
N ILE A 213 18.69 -16.64 -4.01
CA ILE A 213 17.57 -16.32 -3.11
C ILE A 213 17.61 -17.29 -1.92
N ASP A 214 18.08 -16.78 -0.78
CA ASP A 214 17.98 -17.51 0.49
C ASP A 214 16.52 -17.62 0.97
N ASN A 215 16.29 -18.43 2.02
CA ASN A 215 14.94 -18.66 2.53
C ASN A 215 14.27 -17.42 3.12
N ASP A 216 15.04 -16.45 3.63
CA ASP A 216 14.47 -15.25 4.24
C ASP A 216 14.09 -14.23 3.17
N MET A 217 14.87 -14.11 2.10
CA MET A 217 14.51 -13.35 0.91
C MET A 217 13.27 -13.94 0.23
N LYS A 218 13.13 -15.28 0.15
CA LYS A 218 11.90 -15.91 -0.36
C LYS A 218 10.68 -15.54 0.48
N LYS A 219 10.78 -15.58 1.81
CA LYS A 219 9.68 -15.17 2.70
C LYS A 219 9.32 -13.71 2.51
N ALA A 220 10.32 -12.83 2.42
CA ALA A 220 10.09 -11.40 2.20
C ALA A 220 9.38 -11.12 0.87
N LEU A 221 9.76 -11.81 -0.21
CA LEU A 221 9.09 -11.70 -1.51
C LEU A 221 7.67 -12.24 -1.48
N ASN A 222 7.42 -13.37 -0.80
CA ASN A 222 6.07 -13.91 -0.68
C ASN A 222 5.14 -12.94 0.07
N ILE A 223 5.62 -12.37 1.18
CA ILE A 223 4.88 -11.32 1.90
C ILE A 223 4.63 -10.11 0.99
N ASP A 224 5.63 -9.69 0.21
CA ASP A 224 5.50 -8.57 -0.73
C ASP A 224 4.42 -8.82 -1.80
N TYR A 225 4.36 -10.04 -2.32
CA TYR A 225 3.41 -10.45 -3.35
C TYR A 225 1.99 -10.60 -2.77
N ASP A 226 1.86 -11.18 -1.58
CA ASP A 226 0.60 -11.29 -0.85
C ASP A 226 0.00 -9.91 -0.56
N LEU A 227 0.83 -8.94 -0.17
CA LEU A 227 0.39 -7.54 0.00
C LEU A 227 -0.12 -6.95 -1.32
N GLY A 228 0.60 -7.18 -2.42
CA GLY A 228 0.19 -6.72 -3.76
C GLY A 228 -1.19 -7.26 -4.14
N LEU A 229 -1.41 -8.56 -3.95
CA LEU A 229 -2.70 -9.21 -4.20
C LEU A 229 -3.79 -8.72 -3.25
N MET A 230 -3.46 -8.44 -1.99
CA MET A 230 -4.40 -7.91 -1.00
C MET A 230 -4.89 -6.50 -1.38
N PHE A 231 -3.99 -5.63 -1.83
CA PHE A 231 -4.38 -4.32 -2.36
C PHE A 231 -5.33 -4.44 -3.54
N ARG A 232 -4.97 -5.26 -4.53
CA ARG A 232 -5.76 -5.48 -5.75
C ARG A 232 -7.14 -6.08 -5.47
N SER A 233 -7.21 -7.11 -4.61
CA SER A 233 -8.44 -7.92 -4.46
C SER A 233 -9.33 -7.54 -3.28
N ARG A 234 -8.79 -6.81 -2.28
CA ARG A 234 -9.52 -6.53 -1.03
C ARG A 234 -9.54 -5.06 -0.65
N ILE A 235 -8.40 -4.38 -0.67
CA ILE A 235 -8.29 -3.02 -0.10
C ILE A 235 -8.84 -1.96 -1.05
N ILE A 236 -8.44 -2.00 -2.33
CA ILE A 236 -8.90 -1.01 -3.31
C ILE A 236 -10.39 -1.20 -3.67
N PRO A 237 -10.92 -2.43 -3.85
CA PRO A 237 -12.29 -2.63 -4.29
C PRO A 237 -13.37 -2.56 -3.20
N ARG A 238 -12.99 -2.62 -1.92
CA ARG A 238 -13.93 -2.55 -0.78
C ARG A 238 -13.88 -1.17 -0.13
#